data_AF-A0A7S1NPL4-F1
#
_entry.id   AF-A0A7S1NPL4-F1
#
_cell.length_a   1.000
_cell.length_b   1.000
_cell.length_c   1.000
_cell.angle_alpha   90.00
_cell.angle_beta   90.00
_cell.angle_gamma   90.00
#
_symmetry.space_group_name_H-M   'P 1'
#
loop_
_entity.id
_entity.type
_entity.pdbx_description
1 polymer ?
#
loop_
_entity_poly.entity_id
_entity_poly.type
_entity_poly.pdbx_seq_one_letter_code
_entity_poly.pdbx_strand_id
1 'polypeptide(L)'
;FRCALLVRYTKMLPMSFALWVLLLVSVLDCSNAWWKVRRPKAPDWFHPDPADDKSDCENTPQLSRVLRPADFQYSFNKPILFRVGTSAFPEFHVVYVANLSPNGLFDREAPIDAYWVNPTEPNYKEEIGYMAKNLAFGYTVTAGGKPNTFVVGLNALRSRTFLLYKDQHTNHPVARGTLSGREVYLRDFYVYAKSSWAGWSVVYCDVTGMDTMTGETVKERLE
;
A
#
# COMPACT_ATOMS: atom_id res chain seq x y z
N PHE A 1 53.05 -26.10 12.30
CA PHE A 1 53.40 -27.36 11.63
C PHE A 1 52.37 -27.65 10.54
N ARG A 2 52.86 -28.02 9.36
CA ARG A 2 52.13 -28.16 8.09
C ARG A 2 51.11 -29.32 8.12
N CYS A 3 50.02 -29.20 7.36
CA CYS A 3 49.75 -30.19 6.32
C CYS A 3 48.79 -29.63 5.26
N ALA A 4 49.29 -29.59 4.04
CA ALA A 4 48.55 -29.35 2.82
C ALA A 4 47.99 -30.68 2.30
N LEU A 5 46.79 -30.69 1.73
CA LEU A 5 46.41 -31.70 0.76
C LEU A 5 45.60 -31.06 -0.36
N LEU A 6 46.34 -30.74 -1.43
CA LEU A 6 45.86 -30.46 -2.77
C LEU A 6 45.67 -31.81 -3.45
N VAL A 7 44.43 -32.18 -3.79
CA VAL A 7 44.19 -33.19 -4.83
C VAL A 7 43.28 -32.58 -5.88
N ARG A 8 43.87 -32.50 -7.07
CA ARG A 8 43.30 -32.15 -8.36
C ARG A 8 42.08 -33.01 -8.67
N TYR A 9 41.00 -32.38 -9.12
CA TYR A 9 40.08 -32.98 -10.09
C TYR A 9 39.69 -31.93 -11.13
N THR A 10 40.49 -31.87 -12.19
CA THR A 10 40.15 -31.24 -13.46
C THR A 10 39.63 -32.34 -14.39
N LYS A 11 38.31 -32.47 -14.53
CA LYS A 11 37.69 -33.13 -15.69
C LYS A 11 36.37 -32.43 -16.06
N MET A 12 36.45 -31.71 -17.17
CA MET A 12 35.39 -31.50 -18.18
C MET A 12 34.01 -31.09 -17.68
N LEU A 13 33.83 -29.79 -17.47
CA LEU A 13 32.52 -29.14 -17.60
C LEU A 13 32.39 -28.58 -19.02
N PRO A 14 31.23 -28.71 -19.68
CA PRO A 14 31.01 -28.21 -21.04
C PRO A 14 31.14 -26.68 -21.08
N MET A 15 31.82 -26.19 -22.12
CA MET A 15 32.25 -24.79 -22.36
C MET A 15 31.13 -23.72 -22.38
N SER A 16 29.87 -24.06 -22.11
CA SER A 16 28.74 -23.13 -22.08
C SER A 16 28.38 -22.58 -20.68
N PHE A 17 28.98 -23.10 -19.60
CA PHE A 17 28.66 -22.65 -18.23
C PHE A 17 29.69 -21.66 -17.63
N ALA A 18 30.92 -21.62 -18.15
CA ALA A 18 31.94 -20.68 -17.69
C ALA A 18 31.69 -19.23 -18.17
N LEU A 19 30.93 -19.05 -19.27
CA LEU A 19 30.51 -17.73 -19.74
C LEU A 19 29.36 -17.13 -18.91
N TRP A 20 28.58 -17.95 -18.20
CA TRP A 20 27.49 -17.46 -17.34
C TRP A 20 27.96 -17.00 -15.96
N VAL A 21 29.04 -17.59 -15.43
CA VAL A 21 29.61 -17.19 -14.13
C VAL A 21 30.49 -15.93 -14.25
N LEU A 22 31.10 -15.69 -15.41
CA LEU A 22 31.88 -14.46 -15.66
C LEU A 22 31.00 -13.25 -16.05
N LEU A 23 29.81 -13.46 -16.61
CA LEU A 23 28.82 -12.38 -16.83
C LEU A 23 28.10 -11.94 -15.54
N LEU A 24 28.08 -12.79 -14.51
CA LEU A 24 27.51 -12.45 -13.20
C LEU A 24 28.49 -11.66 -12.31
N VAL A 25 29.78 -11.63 -12.63
CA VAL A 25 30.80 -10.84 -11.90
C VAL A 25 31.10 -9.51 -12.60
N SER A 26 30.80 -9.36 -13.90
CA SER A 26 31.00 -8.09 -14.64
C SER A 26 29.80 -7.12 -14.64
N VAL A 27 28.63 -7.51 -14.10
CA VAL A 27 27.51 -6.56 -13.86
C VAL A 27 27.61 -5.91 -12.47
N LEU A 28 28.52 -6.38 -11.62
CA LEU A 28 28.77 -5.83 -10.28
C LEU A 28 29.85 -4.75 -10.21
N ASP A 29 30.39 -4.29 -11.34
CA ASP A 29 31.47 -3.29 -11.37
C ASP A 29 31.21 -2.07 -12.29
N CYS A 30 29.94 -1.74 -12.54
CA CYS A 30 29.53 -0.51 -13.25
C CYS A 30 28.73 0.48 -12.39
N SER A 31 28.65 0.30 -11.08
CA SER A 31 27.93 1.20 -10.16
C SER A 31 28.84 2.13 -9.34
N ASN A 32 30.10 2.30 -9.73
CA ASN A 32 31.07 3.18 -9.08
C ASN A 32 31.28 4.52 -9.82
N ALA A 33 30.20 5.15 -10.23
CA ALA A 33 30.13 6.59 -10.47
C ALA A 33 28.65 6.97 -10.35
N TRP A 34 28.32 8.15 -9.81
CA TRP A 34 26.95 8.61 -9.45
C TRP A 34 26.44 8.30 -8.04
N TRP A 35 27.29 8.43 -7.01
CA TRP A 35 26.83 8.66 -5.63
C TRP A 35 27.43 9.95 -5.04
N LYS A 36 27.37 11.07 -5.75
CA LYS A 36 27.58 12.39 -5.13
C LYS A 36 26.39 13.30 -5.42
N VAL A 37 25.20 12.85 -5.01
CA VAL A 37 24.06 13.72 -4.74
C VAL A 37 23.59 13.38 -3.33
N ARG A 38 23.57 14.38 -2.45
CA ARG A 38 23.21 14.23 -1.04
C ARG A 38 21.81 13.58 -0.96
N ARG A 39 21.73 12.39 -0.37
CA ARG A 39 20.43 11.88 0.11
C ARG A 39 19.97 12.81 1.25
N PRO A 40 18.68 13.23 1.30
CA PRO A 40 18.15 13.76 2.55
C PRO A 40 18.27 12.68 3.62
N LYS A 41 18.70 13.09 4.82
CA LYS A 41 18.78 12.24 6.00
C LYS A 41 17.36 11.70 6.28
N ALA A 42 17.23 10.41 6.58
CA ALA A 42 15.96 9.89 7.10
C ALA A 42 15.54 10.72 8.33
N PRO A 43 14.25 11.03 8.53
CA PRO A 43 13.83 11.85 9.66
C PRO A 43 14.18 11.16 10.98
N ASP A 44 14.62 11.95 11.96
CA ASP A 44 15.28 11.50 13.20
C ASP A 44 14.37 10.67 14.15
N TRP A 45 13.12 10.35 13.78
CA TRP A 45 12.20 9.51 14.57
C TRP A 45 12.21 8.02 14.19
N PHE A 46 13.04 7.60 13.23
CA PHE A 46 13.24 6.18 12.90
C PHE A 46 14.21 5.52 13.87
N HIS A 47 13.73 5.21 15.08
CA HIS A 47 14.36 4.28 16.01
C HIS A 47 13.44 3.08 16.21
N PRO A 48 13.82 1.85 15.82
CA PRO A 48 13.13 0.67 16.32
C PRO A 48 13.46 0.53 17.81
N ASP A 49 12.51 0.90 18.67
CA ASP A 49 12.67 0.72 20.11
C ASP A 49 12.69 -0.79 20.43
N PRO A 50 13.73 -1.32 21.11
CA PRO A 50 13.86 -2.74 21.35
C PRO A 50 13.42 -3.09 22.78
N ALA A 51 12.14 -2.90 23.13
CA ALA A 51 11.46 -3.57 24.25
C ALA A 51 10.02 -3.05 24.39
N ASP A 52 9.03 -3.95 24.30
CA ASP A 52 7.82 -4.00 25.15
C ASP A 52 6.94 -5.13 24.58
N ASP A 53 7.05 -6.33 25.14
CA ASP A 53 6.33 -6.84 26.31
C ASP A 53 4.88 -7.24 25.99
N LYS A 54 4.59 -8.49 26.32
CA LYS A 54 3.36 -9.21 26.02
C LYS A 54 2.35 -8.89 27.12
N SER A 55 1.55 -7.84 27.02
CA SER A 55 0.44 -7.68 27.98
C SER A 55 -0.77 -6.87 27.56
N ASP A 56 -1.04 -6.60 26.28
CA ASP A 56 -2.24 -5.81 25.92
C ASP A 56 -2.91 -6.28 24.63
N CYS A 57 -3.55 -7.45 24.67
CA CYS A 57 -4.57 -7.81 23.66
C CYS A 57 -5.99 -7.38 24.07
N GLU A 58 -6.17 -6.80 25.27
CA GLU A 58 -7.49 -6.39 25.78
C GLU A 58 -7.78 -4.89 25.67
N ASN A 59 -6.78 -4.05 25.37
CA ASN A 59 -6.94 -2.63 25.07
C ASN A 59 -6.82 -2.34 23.58
N THR A 60 -7.59 -3.05 22.74
CA THR A 60 -7.84 -2.56 21.38
C THR A 60 -8.53 -1.20 21.54
N PRO A 61 -7.97 -0.08 21.04
CA PRO A 61 -8.72 1.16 20.99
C PRO A 61 -10.00 0.83 20.24
N GLN A 62 -11.12 0.91 20.95
CA GLN A 62 -12.45 0.79 20.37
C GLN A 62 -12.46 1.58 19.06
N LEU A 63 -13.23 1.13 18.08
CA LEU A 63 -13.52 1.79 16.80
C LEU A 63 -14.16 3.20 16.96
N SER A 64 -13.89 3.92 18.04
CA SER A 64 -14.51 5.12 18.56
C SER A 64 -13.99 6.41 17.92
N ARG A 65 -13.21 6.32 16.85
CA ARG A 65 -13.13 7.41 15.88
C ARG A 65 -13.13 6.87 14.47
N VAL A 66 -14.27 6.31 14.06
CA VAL A 66 -14.68 6.39 12.64
C VAL A 66 -14.81 7.89 12.35
N LEU A 67 -13.70 8.54 12.01
CA LEU A 67 -13.68 9.93 11.62
C LEU A 67 -14.58 10.07 10.38
N ARG A 68 -15.66 10.82 10.52
CA ARG A 68 -16.64 10.99 9.45
C ARG A 68 -15.96 11.74 8.30
N PRO A 69 -16.40 11.55 7.04
CA PRO A 69 -15.89 12.33 5.91
C PRO A 69 -15.91 13.86 6.16
N ALA A 70 -16.87 14.33 6.96
CA ALA A 70 -17.02 15.75 7.34
C ALA A 70 -16.02 16.25 8.39
N ASP A 71 -15.32 15.37 9.10
CA ASP A 71 -14.36 15.76 10.15
C ASP A 71 -12.97 16.12 9.56
N PHE A 72 -12.84 16.09 8.24
CA PHE A 72 -11.59 16.35 7.52
C PHE A 72 -11.76 17.49 6.52
N GLN A 73 -11.18 18.65 6.85
CA GLN A 73 -10.96 19.70 5.86
C GLN A 73 -9.66 19.45 5.11
N TYR A 74 -9.58 18.35 4.36
CA TYR A 74 -8.49 18.20 3.41
C TYR A 74 -8.83 18.95 2.13
N SER A 75 -7.96 19.89 1.75
CA SER A 75 -8.06 20.56 0.46
C SER A 75 -7.44 19.67 -0.63
N PHE A 76 -8.07 18.52 -0.91
CA PHE A 76 -7.79 17.80 -2.14
C PHE A 76 -8.57 18.47 -3.26
N ASN A 77 -7.88 18.99 -4.27
CA ASN A 77 -8.52 19.36 -5.54
C ASN A 77 -8.85 18.11 -6.40
N LYS A 78 -9.05 16.95 -5.76
CA LYS A 78 -9.30 15.65 -6.37
C LYS A 78 -10.39 14.92 -5.56
N PRO A 79 -11.31 14.18 -6.21
CA PRO A 79 -12.33 13.42 -5.51
C PRO A 79 -11.73 12.29 -4.66
N ILE A 80 -12.15 12.17 -3.40
CA ILE A 80 -11.73 11.06 -2.53
C ILE A 80 -12.51 9.80 -2.90
N LEU A 81 -11.80 8.68 -3.03
CA LEU A 81 -12.37 7.35 -3.25
C LEU A 81 -12.66 6.66 -1.93
N PHE A 82 -11.62 6.48 -1.11
CA PHE A 82 -11.69 5.82 0.20
C PHE A 82 -10.48 6.19 1.06
N ARG A 83 -10.54 5.82 2.35
CA ARG A 83 -9.50 6.13 3.34
C ARG A 83 -9.05 4.89 4.09
N VAL A 84 -7.83 4.95 4.62
CA VAL A 84 -7.22 3.85 5.35
C VAL A 84 -6.61 4.36 6.64
N GLY A 85 -7.07 3.83 7.77
CA GLY A 85 -6.39 3.99 9.06
C GLY A 85 -5.48 2.80 9.33
N THR A 86 -4.54 2.95 10.27
CA THR A 86 -3.66 1.84 10.65
C THR A 86 -3.26 1.87 12.12
N SER A 87 -3.01 0.70 12.71
CA SER A 87 -2.43 0.59 14.06
C SER A 87 -0.98 1.04 14.13
N ALA A 88 -0.23 0.98 13.03
CA ALA A 88 1.19 1.32 13.02
C ALA A 88 1.44 2.84 13.12
N PHE A 89 0.50 3.64 12.62
CA PHE A 89 0.56 5.10 12.57
C PHE A 89 -0.82 5.69 12.91
N PRO A 90 -1.26 5.63 14.19
CA PRO A 90 -2.64 5.96 14.57
C PRO A 90 -3.02 7.43 14.37
N GLU A 91 -2.03 8.32 14.27
CA GLU A 91 -2.22 9.75 14.00
C GLU A 91 -2.40 10.05 12.51
N PHE A 92 -2.08 9.11 11.62
CA PHE A 92 -2.09 9.32 10.18
C PHE A 92 -3.11 8.43 9.49
N HIS A 93 -3.61 8.92 8.36
CA HIS A 93 -4.44 8.15 7.44
C HIS A 93 -3.82 8.16 6.05
N VAL A 94 -4.13 7.12 5.27
CA VAL A 94 -3.92 7.14 3.84
C VAL A 94 -5.23 7.48 3.14
N VAL A 95 -5.22 8.50 2.29
CA VAL A 95 -6.37 8.87 1.46
C VAL A 95 -6.07 8.51 0.02
N TYR A 96 -6.99 7.78 -0.61
CA TYR A 96 -6.94 7.45 -2.03
C TYR A 96 -7.88 8.39 -2.78
N VAL A 97 -7.36 9.06 -3.80
CA VAL A 97 -8.11 10.03 -4.60
C VAL A 97 -8.13 9.61 -6.06
N ALA A 98 -9.21 9.94 -6.77
CA ALA A 98 -9.34 9.74 -8.19
C ALA A 98 -8.51 10.79 -8.95
N ASN A 99 -7.66 10.33 -9.86
CA ASN A 99 -6.97 11.22 -10.78
C ASN A 99 -7.80 11.34 -12.06
N LEU A 100 -8.43 12.51 -12.24
CA LEU A 100 -9.26 12.80 -13.40
C LEU A 100 -8.53 13.80 -14.31
N SER A 101 -8.57 13.53 -15.60
CA SER A 101 -8.17 14.46 -16.64
C SER A 101 -9.20 15.59 -16.82
N PRO A 102 -8.88 16.69 -17.53
CA PRO A 102 -9.77 17.84 -17.67
C PRO A 102 -11.15 17.54 -18.29
N ASN A 103 -11.27 16.44 -19.05
CA ASN A 103 -12.54 15.99 -19.61
C ASN A 103 -13.39 15.16 -18.61
N GLY A 104 -12.92 15.00 -17.38
CA GLY A 104 -13.60 14.26 -16.31
C GLY A 104 -13.50 12.74 -16.42
N LEU A 105 -12.65 12.22 -17.31
CA LEU A 105 -12.27 10.80 -17.39
C LEU A 105 -11.07 10.53 -16.48
N PHE A 106 -10.95 9.30 -15.99
CA PHE A 106 -9.77 8.86 -15.25
C PHE A 106 -8.52 8.94 -16.12
N ASP A 107 -7.42 9.31 -15.50
CA ASP A 107 -6.10 9.17 -16.11
C ASP A 107 -5.83 7.67 -16.42
N ARG A 108 -5.32 7.38 -17.61
CA ARG A 108 -5.15 5.99 -18.07
C ARG A 108 -3.94 5.29 -17.47
N GLU A 109 -2.91 6.06 -17.12
CA GLU A 109 -1.65 5.54 -16.60
C GLU A 109 -1.67 5.53 -15.06
N ALA A 110 -2.29 6.53 -14.46
CA ALA A 110 -2.36 6.69 -13.01
C ALA A 110 -3.76 7.18 -12.57
N PRO A 111 -4.80 6.32 -12.61
CA PRO A 111 -6.18 6.72 -12.28
C PRO A 111 -6.42 7.01 -10.80
N ILE A 112 -5.48 6.67 -9.92
CA ILE A 112 -5.55 6.85 -8.48
C ILE A 112 -4.24 7.46 -7.99
N ASP A 113 -4.33 8.41 -7.06
CA ASP A 113 -3.22 8.83 -6.21
C ASP A 113 -3.50 8.46 -4.76
N ALA A 114 -2.45 8.33 -3.95
CA ALA A 114 -2.59 8.04 -2.54
C ALA A 114 -1.61 8.85 -1.70
N TYR A 115 -2.08 9.38 -0.57
CA TYR A 115 -1.33 10.30 0.27
C TYR A 115 -1.49 9.97 1.75
N TRP A 116 -0.41 10.12 2.51
CA TRP A 116 -0.48 10.26 3.96
C TRP A 116 -1.03 11.63 4.31
N VAL A 117 -1.96 11.65 5.26
CA VAL A 117 -2.56 12.85 5.82
C VAL A 117 -2.64 12.74 7.33
N ASN A 118 -2.59 13.89 7.99
CA ASN A 118 -2.82 13.99 9.43
C ASN A 118 -4.18 14.70 9.66
N PRO A 119 -5.14 14.11 10.39
CA PRO A 119 -6.43 14.75 10.72
C PRO A 119 -6.27 16.06 11.48
N THR A 120 -5.24 16.18 12.31
CA THR A 120 -5.01 17.34 13.18
C THR A 120 -4.23 18.45 12.47
N GLU A 121 -3.59 18.13 11.35
CA GLU A 121 -2.86 19.06 10.50
C GLU A 121 -3.43 19.05 9.07
N PRO A 122 -4.47 19.85 8.77
CA PRO A 122 -5.22 19.76 7.50
C PRO A 122 -4.39 20.06 6.24
N ASN A 123 -3.22 20.69 6.40
CA ASN A 123 -2.29 20.97 5.30
C ASN A 123 -1.16 19.92 5.17
N TYR A 124 -1.07 18.96 6.11
CA TYR A 124 -0.10 17.88 6.01
C TYR A 124 -0.54 16.89 4.94
N LYS A 125 0.27 16.80 3.88
CA LYS A 125 0.10 15.80 2.83
C LYS A 125 1.47 15.31 2.39
N GLU A 126 1.68 14.01 2.47
CA GLU A 126 2.92 13.37 2.03
C GLU A 126 2.61 12.22 1.05
N GLU A 127 3.45 12.04 0.04
CA GLU A 127 3.34 10.88 -0.83
C GLU A 127 3.71 9.60 -0.08
N ILE A 128 3.05 8.50 -0.44
CA ILE A 128 3.39 7.21 0.15
C ILE A 128 4.78 6.79 -0.37
N GLY A 129 5.76 6.74 0.54
CA GLY A 129 7.10 6.23 0.26
C GLY A 129 7.10 4.78 -0.22
N TYR A 130 8.18 4.37 -0.88
CA TYR A 130 8.32 3.06 -1.52
C TYR A 130 8.07 1.87 -0.58
N MET A 131 8.53 1.93 0.67
CA MET A 131 8.31 0.85 1.64
C MET A 131 6.84 0.70 2.03
N ALA A 132 6.13 1.80 2.28
CA ALA A 132 4.70 1.77 2.61
C ALA A 132 3.84 1.30 1.43
N LYS A 133 4.26 1.61 0.19
CA LYS A 133 3.66 1.06 -1.04
C LYS A 133 3.86 -0.45 -1.16
N ASN A 134 5.00 -1.00 -0.74
CA ASN A 134 5.21 -2.45 -0.81
C ASN A 134 4.53 -3.23 0.34
N LEU A 135 4.10 -2.52 1.40
CA LEU A 135 3.33 -3.08 2.51
C LEU A 135 1.82 -2.91 2.26
N ALA A 136 1.05 -2.57 3.29
CA ALA A 136 -0.41 -2.55 3.28
C ALA A 136 -1.04 -1.51 2.34
N PHE A 137 -0.32 -0.40 2.07
CA PHE A 137 -0.88 0.76 1.36
C PHE A 137 -0.56 0.79 -0.12
N GLY A 138 0.02 -0.29 -0.64
CA GLY A 138 0.14 -0.49 -2.08
C GLY A 138 -1.17 -0.83 -2.74
N TYR A 139 -1.24 -0.53 -4.02
CA TYR A 139 -2.34 -0.93 -4.87
C TYR A 139 -1.84 -1.31 -6.26
N THR A 140 -2.63 -2.12 -6.95
CA THR A 140 -2.46 -2.45 -8.37
C THR A 140 -3.66 -1.92 -9.13
N VAL A 141 -3.43 -1.54 -10.39
CA VAL A 141 -4.48 -1.07 -11.29
C VAL A 141 -4.35 -1.78 -12.61
N THR A 142 -5.47 -2.28 -13.12
CA THR A 142 -5.58 -2.82 -14.47
C THR A 142 -6.82 -2.23 -15.15
N ALA A 143 -6.84 -2.24 -16.48
CA ALA A 143 -8.02 -1.80 -17.22
C ALA A 143 -9.22 -2.70 -16.92
N GLY A 144 -10.39 -2.10 -16.71
CA GLY A 144 -11.64 -2.82 -16.55
C GLY A 144 -12.24 -3.26 -17.88
N GLY A 145 -13.34 -4.03 -17.82
CA GLY A 145 -14.02 -4.53 -19.02
C GLY A 145 -14.81 -3.48 -19.81
N LYS A 146 -14.89 -2.24 -19.33
CA LYS A 146 -15.61 -1.13 -19.97
C LYS A 146 -14.69 0.09 -20.13
N PRO A 147 -14.95 0.98 -21.10
CA PRO A 147 -14.23 2.25 -21.21
C PRO A 147 -14.29 3.05 -19.91
N ASN A 148 -13.17 3.68 -19.53
CA ASN A 148 -13.06 4.51 -18.34
C ASN A 148 -13.39 3.76 -17.03
N THR A 149 -13.06 2.48 -16.96
CA THR A 149 -13.16 1.66 -15.75
C THR A 149 -11.85 0.95 -15.47
N PHE A 150 -11.55 0.69 -14.21
CA PHE A 150 -10.32 0.02 -13.77
C PHE A 150 -10.61 -1.00 -12.68
N VAL A 151 -9.82 -2.06 -12.61
CA VAL A 151 -9.84 -3.00 -11.49
C VAL A 151 -8.67 -2.67 -10.59
N VAL A 152 -8.98 -2.45 -9.30
CA VAL A 152 -8.04 -2.03 -8.27
C VAL A 152 -7.88 -3.17 -7.27
N GLY A 153 -6.65 -3.65 -7.08
CA GLY A 153 -6.29 -4.56 -6.00
C GLY A 153 -5.55 -3.79 -4.92
N LEU A 154 -5.89 -4.01 -3.65
CA LEU A 154 -5.21 -3.38 -2.50
C LEU A 154 -4.34 -4.41 -1.78
N ASN A 155 -3.10 -4.07 -1.46
CA ASN A 155 -2.17 -5.00 -0.81
C ASN A 155 -2.67 -5.48 0.56
N ALA A 156 -3.40 -4.63 1.28
CA ALA A 156 -4.05 -4.97 2.55
C ALA A 156 -5.26 -5.90 2.38
N LEU A 157 -5.90 -5.90 1.20
CA LEU A 157 -7.13 -6.65 0.91
C LEU A 157 -6.89 -7.64 -0.24
N ARG A 158 -5.88 -8.51 -0.12
CA ARG A 158 -5.38 -9.35 -1.23
C ARG A 158 -6.42 -10.26 -1.88
N SER A 159 -7.44 -10.67 -1.12
CA SER A 159 -8.55 -11.51 -1.59
C SER A 159 -9.70 -10.73 -2.23
N ARG A 160 -9.54 -9.40 -2.39
CA ARG A 160 -10.57 -8.49 -2.86
C ARG A 160 -10.03 -7.61 -3.98
N THR A 161 -10.91 -7.33 -4.94
CA THR A 161 -10.68 -6.35 -5.99
C THR A 161 -11.88 -5.43 -6.07
N PHE A 162 -11.63 -4.17 -6.43
CA PHE A 162 -12.66 -3.14 -6.55
C PHE A 162 -12.70 -2.60 -7.97
N LEU A 163 -13.90 -2.46 -8.53
CA LEU A 163 -14.13 -1.80 -9.80
C LEU A 163 -14.21 -0.30 -9.58
N LEU A 164 -13.24 0.43 -10.12
CA LEU A 164 -13.21 1.89 -10.18
C LEU A 164 -13.98 2.37 -11.41
N TYR A 165 -14.97 3.24 -11.21
CA TYR A 165 -15.73 3.90 -12.27
C TYR A 165 -16.38 5.18 -11.76
N LYS A 166 -17.04 5.94 -12.64
CA LYS A 166 -17.90 7.06 -12.24
C LYS A 166 -19.35 6.59 -12.14
N ASP A 167 -19.94 6.75 -10.97
CA ASP A 167 -21.35 6.43 -10.74
C ASP A 167 -22.24 7.21 -11.71
N GLN A 168 -23.22 6.53 -12.32
CA GLN A 168 -24.02 7.11 -13.41
C GLN A 168 -25.01 8.17 -12.91
N HIS A 169 -25.43 8.09 -11.65
CA HIS A 169 -26.41 9.01 -11.08
C HIS A 169 -25.75 10.27 -10.54
N THR A 170 -24.62 10.11 -9.87
CA THR A 170 -23.92 11.19 -9.17
C THR A 170 -22.75 11.77 -9.96
N ASN A 171 -22.29 11.07 -11.00
CA ASN A 171 -21.07 11.39 -11.75
C ASN A 171 -19.80 11.43 -10.87
N HIS A 172 -19.86 10.88 -9.64
CA HIS A 172 -18.73 10.83 -8.73
C HIS A 172 -17.91 9.54 -8.94
N PRO A 173 -16.56 9.63 -8.89
CA PRO A 173 -15.70 8.45 -8.84
C PRO A 173 -16.02 7.58 -7.62
N VAL A 174 -16.15 6.27 -7.83
CA VAL A 174 -16.43 5.28 -6.80
C VAL A 174 -15.59 4.02 -7.01
N ALA A 175 -15.24 3.35 -5.91
CA ALA A 175 -14.64 2.02 -5.93
C ALA A 175 -15.68 1.00 -5.42
N ARG A 176 -16.24 0.20 -6.34
CA ARG A 176 -17.27 -0.80 -6.01
C ARG A 176 -16.66 -2.17 -5.79
N GLY A 177 -17.06 -2.85 -4.72
CA GLY A 177 -16.68 -4.23 -4.45
C GLY A 177 -17.82 -5.00 -3.80
N THR A 178 -17.48 -6.14 -3.21
CA THR A 178 -18.42 -6.95 -2.43
C THR A 178 -17.93 -7.06 -1.00
N LEU A 179 -18.80 -6.76 -0.04
CA LEU A 179 -18.58 -7.04 1.38
C LEU A 179 -19.77 -7.80 1.94
N SER A 180 -19.52 -8.88 2.70
CA SER A 180 -20.55 -9.74 3.30
C SER A 180 -21.66 -10.16 2.33
N GLY A 181 -21.28 -10.44 1.07
CA GLY A 181 -22.20 -10.82 -0.01
C GLY A 181 -23.00 -9.68 -0.64
N ARG A 182 -22.79 -8.42 -0.25
CA ARG A 182 -23.49 -7.24 -0.76
C ARG A 182 -22.58 -6.39 -1.65
N GLU A 183 -23.14 -5.81 -2.72
CA GLU A 183 -22.41 -4.83 -3.53
C GLU A 183 -22.32 -3.50 -2.79
N VAL A 184 -21.10 -3.01 -2.58
CA VAL A 184 -20.83 -1.80 -1.81
C VAL A 184 -19.92 -0.83 -2.55
N TYR A 185 -20.07 0.46 -2.26
CA TYR A 185 -19.02 1.45 -2.46
C TYR A 185 -18.07 1.43 -1.26
N LEU A 186 -16.79 1.14 -1.50
CA LEU A 186 -15.77 1.17 -0.45
C LEU A 186 -15.65 2.60 0.11
N ARG A 187 -15.65 2.73 1.42
CA ARG A 187 -15.55 4.03 2.11
C ARG A 187 -14.26 4.14 2.89
N ASP A 188 -14.06 3.23 3.82
CA ASP A 188 -12.98 3.28 4.79
C ASP A 188 -12.54 1.86 5.12
N PHE A 189 -11.26 1.67 5.43
CA PHE A 189 -10.84 0.47 6.16
C PHE A 189 -9.72 0.76 7.15
N TYR A 190 -9.60 -0.09 8.15
CA TYR A 190 -8.57 -0.01 9.17
C TYR A 190 -7.66 -1.23 9.06
N VAL A 191 -6.36 -0.99 8.98
CA VAL A 191 -5.34 -2.03 8.90
C VAL A 191 -4.71 -2.22 10.27
N TYR A 192 -4.94 -3.38 10.88
CA TYR A 192 -4.17 -3.79 12.05
C TYR A 192 -2.92 -4.52 11.60
N ALA A 193 -1.76 -3.97 11.96
CA ALA A 193 -0.45 -4.52 11.67
C ALA A 193 0.33 -4.80 12.96
N LYS A 194 1.13 -5.87 12.94
CA LYS A 194 2.08 -6.22 14.00
C LYS A 194 3.50 -6.13 13.48
N SER A 195 4.39 -5.59 14.31
CA SER A 195 5.83 -5.64 14.09
C SER A 195 6.41 -6.92 14.67
N SER A 196 7.48 -7.40 14.05
CA SER A 196 8.29 -8.53 14.50
C SER A 196 9.74 -8.29 14.10
N TRP A 197 10.65 -9.17 14.55
CA TRP A 197 12.05 -9.13 14.14
C TRP A 197 12.25 -9.22 12.61
N ALA A 198 11.29 -9.82 11.90
CA ALA A 198 11.30 -9.97 10.44
C ALA A 198 10.58 -8.83 9.69
N GLY A 199 10.05 -7.83 10.42
CA GLY A 199 9.34 -6.69 9.87
C GLY A 199 7.84 -6.66 10.21
N TRP A 200 7.09 -5.86 9.46
CA TRP A 200 5.66 -5.62 9.66
C TRP A 200 4.80 -6.59 8.86
N SER A 201 3.71 -7.04 9.47
CA SER A 201 2.69 -7.88 8.83
C SER A 201 1.30 -7.34 9.09
N VAL A 202 0.44 -7.38 8.06
CA VAL A 202 -0.99 -7.12 8.22
C VAL A 202 -1.61 -8.36 8.86
N VAL A 203 -2.35 -8.17 9.95
CA VAL A 203 -3.00 -9.24 10.70
C VAL A 203 -4.48 -9.32 10.37
N TYR A 204 -5.16 -8.16 10.30
CA TYR A 204 -6.54 -8.08 9.81
C TYR A 204 -6.85 -6.69 9.28
N CYS A 205 -7.92 -6.59 8.51
CA CYS A 205 -8.51 -5.35 8.03
C CYS A 205 -9.99 -5.28 8.42
N ASP A 206 -10.40 -4.19 9.08
CA ASP A 206 -11.82 -3.85 9.25
C ASP A 206 -12.26 -2.95 8.12
N VAL A 207 -13.08 -3.46 7.21
CA VAL A 207 -13.53 -2.77 6.00
C VAL A 207 -14.95 -2.27 6.18
N THR A 208 -15.18 -1.02 5.79
CA THR A 208 -16.48 -0.37 5.78
C THR A 208 -16.83 0.09 4.37
N GLY A 209 -18.02 -0.31 3.91
CA GLY A 209 -18.62 0.12 2.66
C GLY A 209 -20.02 0.66 2.85
N MET A 210 -20.57 1.22 1.79
CA MET A 210 -21.96 1.65 1.71
C MET A 210 -22.67 0.77 0.69
N ASP A 211 -23.74 0.08 1.10
CA ASP A 211 -24.57 -0.73 0.23
C ASP A 211 -25.09 0.12 -0.94
N THR A 212 -24.88 -0.39 -2.16
CA THR A 212 -25.21 0.35 -3.39
C THR A 212 -26.71 0.47 -3.64
N MET A 213 -27.52 -0.41 -3.05
CA MET A 213 -28.97 -0.40 -3.19
C MET A 213 -29.65 0.33 -2.04
N THR A 214 -29.26 0.05 -0.80
CA THR A 214 -29.94 0.58 0.40
C THR A 214 -29.28 1.84 0.96
N GLY A 215 -28.03 2.11 0.62
CA GLY A 215 -27.23 3.17 1.24
C GLY A 215 -26.78 2.85 2.67
N GLU A 216 -27.09 1.67 3.19
CA GLU A 216 -26.72 1.27 4.55
C GLU A 216 -25.21 1.01 4.68
N THR A 217 -24.67 1.22 5.87
CA THR A 217 -23.27 0.89 6.15
C THR A 217 -23.10 -0.61 6.31
N VAL A 218 -22.18 -1.20 5.55
CA VAL A 218 -21.77 -2.61 5.64
C VAL A 218 -20.36 -2.67 6.20
N LYS A 219 -20.12 -3.57 7.16
CA LYS A 219 -18.80 -3.80 7.76
C LYS A 219 -18.41 -5.27 7.63
N GLU A 220 -17.13 -5.53 7.40
CA GLU A 220 -16.55 -6.87 7.31
C GLU A 220 -15.12 -6.84 7.86
N ARG A 221 -14.74 -7.85 8.65
CA ARG A 221 -13.33 -8.09 9.02
C ARG A 221 -12.74 -9.12 8.09
N LEU A 222 -11.54 -8.84 7.57
CA LEU A 222 -10.77 -9.71 6.68
C LEU A 222 -9.43 -10.04 7.34
N GLU A 223 -9.04 -11.31 7.30
CA GLU A 223 -7.74 -11.82 7.79
C GLU A 223 -6.80 -12.19 6.63
#